data_AF-A0A2W0BK39-F1
#
_entry.id   AF-A0A2W0BK39-F1
#
_cell.length_a   1.000
_cell.length_b   1.000
_cell.length_c   1.000
_cell.angle_alpha   90.00
_cell.angle_beta   90.00
_cell.angle_gamma   90.00
#
_symmetry.space_group_name_H-M   'P 1'
#
loop_
_entity.id
_entity.type
_entity.pdbx_description
1 polymer ?
#
loop_
_entity_poly.entity_id
_entity_poly.type
_entity_poly.pdbx_seq_one_letter_code
_entity_poly.pdbx_strand_id
1 'polypeptide(L)'
;MRHRHSDVPQTDTDGHDCYDQLCALASSGGLTASEWSRLADHLKVCSQCREELAKYQEIGTFGMALIAPTDPSLDLENEWSPESAVAKLMRRLQEQKESDIALDATPALVPMGNSRHWLPAMCFSHLNAALPYAAVIVLFATISVSLYFLGIRIAEQRSNARSQSGVQPVASLYALSRERADLQHELQSRSAKMESLSRELQDAKVAVNTLEARKKSTDETINHLERSSTDQEAENNVLRSQYRTAEQERLAISEKLKESEAILFSVQRNFDLLRDQHAADLVHIASLENQIGSVPHQPQRVDYVEARQLPSAGPELADLMGARDLFIADVYDIDKTGLPKKP
;
A
#
# COMPACT_ATOMS: atom_id res chain seq x y z
N MET A 1 38.00 38.24 18.23
CA MET A 1 37.29 37.17 18.97
C MET A 1 36.34 37.79 19.98
N ARG A 2 35.04 37.78 19.68
CA ARG A 2 33.91 37.79 20.63
C ARG A 2 32.65 37.60 19.79
N HIS A 3 32.23 36.34 19.63
CA HIS A 3 30.95 36.00 19.05
C HIS A 3 29.85 36.39 20.04
N ARG A 4 28.96 37.27 19.58
CA ARG A 4 27.67 37.54 20.22
C ARG A 4 26.75 36.37 19.84
N HIS A 5 26.41 35.54 20.81
CA HIS A 5 25.24 34.68 20.71
C HIS A 5 24.02 35.60 20.64
N SER A 6 23.36 35.62 19.49
CA SER A 6 21.99 36.10 19.38
C SER A 6 21.09 34.91 19.65
N ASP A 7 20.50 34.89 20.85
CA ASP A 7 19.40 34.01 21.19
C ASP A 7 18.21 34.34 20.27
N VAL A 8 17.90 33.41 19.38
CA VAL A 8 16.63 33.39 18.63
C VAL A 8 15.59 32.76 19.55
N PRO A 9 14.46 33.43 19.85
CA PRO A 9 13.41 32.83 20.65
C PRO A 9 12.80 31.68 19.84
N GLN A 10 12.90 30.47 20.37
CA GLN A 10 12.16 29.29 19.91
C GLN A 10 10.66 29.61 20.02
N THR A 11 10.02 29.87 18.90
CA THR A 11 8.56 29.90 18.80
C THR A 11 8.05 28.47 18.79
N ASP A 12 7.09 28.17 19.65
CA ASP A 12 6.35 26.91 19.78
C ASP A 12 5.93 26.29 18.44
N THR A 13 6.77 25.45 17.85
CA THR A 13 6.42 24.68 16.63
C THR A 13 5.52 23.48 16.96
N ASP A 14 5.48 23.02 18.21
CA ASP A 14 4.74 21.83 18.64
C ASP A 14 3.20 22.06 18.68
N GLY A 15 2.77 23.33 18.70
CA GLY A 15 1.35 23.68 18.71
C GLY A 15 0.71 23.65 17.32
N HIS A 16 1.45 24.04 16.27
CA HIS A 16 0.92 24.21 14.92
C HIS A 16 0.65 22.88 14.22
N ASP A 17 1.48 21.87 14.46
CA ASP A 17 1.36 20.54 13.83
C ASP A 17 0.02 19.86 14.15
N CYS A 18 -0.52 20.10 15.36
CA CYS A 18 -1.86 19.62 15.73
C CYS A 18 -2.98 20.34 14.96
N TYR A 19 -2.82 21.64 14.70
CA TYR A 19 -3.82 22.41 13.96
C TYR A 19 -3.75 22.17 12.45
N ASP A 20 -2.58 21.84 11.91
CA ASP A 20 -2.44 21.42 10.50
C ASP A 20 -3.24 20.15 10.22
N GLN A 21 -3.16 19.15 11.12
CA GLN A 21 -3.99 17.94 11.04
C GLN A 21 -5.49 18.26 11.10
N LEU A 22 -5.89 19.18 11.98
CA LEU A 22 -7.28 19.64 12.06
C LEU A 22 -7.71 20.41 10.80
N CYS A 23 -6.82 21.17 10.16
CA CYS A 23 -7.09 21.83 8.87
C CYS A 23 -7.31 20.82 7.74
N ALA A 24 -6.49 19.76 7.68
CA ALA A 24 -6.66 18.69 6.71
C ALA A 24 -7.99 17.95 6.93
N LEU A 25 -8.32 17.59 8.16
CA LEU A 25 -9.59 16.93 8.50
C LEU A 25 -10.81 17.85 8.31
N ALA A 26 -10.64 19.17 8.45
CA ALA A 26 -11.70 20.15 8.21
C ALA A 26 -12.11 20.15 6.73
N SER A 27 -11.16 19.97 5.82
CA SER A 27 -11.43 19.90 4.37
C SER A 27 -12.22 18.65 3.96
N SER A 28 -12.10 17.54 4.71
CA SER A 28 -12.82 16.29 4.45
C SER A 28 -14.17 16.20 5.19
N GLY A 29 -14.51 17.19 6.02
CA GLY A 29 -15.76 17.21 6.81
C GLY A 29 -15.77 16.24 7.99
N GLY A 30 -14.61 15.76 8.43
CA GLY A 30 -14.47 14.76 9.49
C GLY A 30 -14.37 15.31 10.92
N LEU A 31 -14.47 16.62 11.13
CA LEU A 31 -14.32 17.22 12.47
C LEU A 31 -15.57 17.07 13.33
N THR A 32 -15.36 16.77 14.60
CA THR A 32 -16.39 16.93 15.63
C THR A 32 -16.63 18.41 15.94
N ALA A 33 -17.80 18.74 16.50
CA ALA A 33 -18.14 20.13 16.86
C ALA A 33 -17.14 20.76 17.85
N SER A 34 -16.58 19.94 18.76
CA SER A 34 -15.59 20.40 19.75
C SER A 34 -14.25 20.76 19.12
N GLU A 35 -13.80 19.98 18.13
CA GLU A 35 -12.57 20.23 17.38
C GLU A 35 -12.72 21.42 16.44
N TRP A 36 -13.91 21.58 15.84
CA TRP A 36 -14.20 22.74 15.00
C TRP A 36 -14.13 24.05 15.79
N SER A 37 -14.72 24.09 17.00
CA SER A 37 -14.63 25.27 17.86
C SER A 37 -13.18 25.61 18.21
N ARG A 38 -12.39 24.59 18.56
CA ARG A 38 -10.98 24.74 18.92
C ARG A 38 -10.13 25.23 17.73
N LEU A 39 -10.37 24.68 16.54
CA LEU A 39 -9.72 25.13 15.31
C LEU A 39 -10.13 26.58 14.96
N ALA A 40 -11.41 26.90 15.05
CA ALA A 40 -11.92 28.24 14.77
C ALA A 40 -11.32 29.31 15.70
N ASP A 41 -11.08 28.98 16.97
CA ASP A 41 -10.42 29.89 17.91
C ASP A 41 -8.93 30.07 17.58
N HIS A 42 -8.23 29.03 17.17
CA HIS A 42 -6.83 29.13 16.73
C HIS A 42 -6.68 29.96 15.44
N LEU A 43 -7.58 29.77 14.46
CA LEU A 43 -7.57 30.48 13.17
C LEU A 43 -7.77 32.00 13.30
N LYS A 44 -8.35 32.48 14.41
CA LYS A 44 -8.44 33.92 14.70
C LYS A 44 -7.08 34.54 14.95
N VAL A 45 -6.15 33.78 15.52
CA VAL A 45 -4.84 34.27 16.00
C VAL A 45 -3.72 33.89 15.03
N CYS A 46 -3.76 32.69 14.44
CA CYS A 46 -2.72 32.21 13.53
C CYS A 46 -3.08 32.46 12.05
N SER A 47 -2.22 33.20 11.35
CA SER A 47 -2.33 33.40 9.90
C SER A 47 -1.86 32.20 9.08
N GLN A 48 -0.88 31.43 9.57
CA GLN A 48 -0.31 30.29 8.86
C GLN A 48 -1.34 29.16 8.69
N CYS A 49 -1.99 28.73 9.78
CA CYS A 49 -3.02 27.68 9.70
C CYS A 49 -4.25 28.12 8.88
N ARG A 50 -4.49 29.44 8.77
CA ARG A 50 -5.54 29.97 7.89
C ARG A 50 -5.19 29.81 6.41
N GLU A 51 -3.93 30.01 6.07
CA GLU A 51 -3.42 29.79 4.72
C GLU A 51 -3.41 28.30 4.35
N GLU A 52 -3.01 27.44 5.27
CA GLU A 52 -3.05 25.97 5.09
C GLU A 52 -4.47 25.46 4.88
N LEU A 53 -5.44 25.90 5.69
CA LEU A 53 -6.85 25.56 5.50
C LEU A 53 -7.37 26.00 4.12
N ALA A 54 -7.00 27.19 3.66
CA ALA A 54 -7.39 27.68 2.34
C ALA A 54 -6.82 26.80 1.21
N LYS A 55 -5.55 26.36 1.33
CA LYS A 55 -4.92 25.43 0.37
C LYS A 55 -5.65 24.09 0.34
N TYR A 56 -6.02 23.53 1.49
CA TYR A 56 -6.78 22.28 1.55
C TYR A 56 -8.19 22.42 0.94
N GLN A 57 -8.86 23.54 1.18
CA GLN A 57 -10.16 23.83 0.56
C GLN A 57 -10.06 23.95 -0.96
N GLU A 58 -9.01 24.62 -1.46
CA GLU A 58 -8.76 24.75 -2.91
C GLU A 58 -8.53 23.37 -3.55
N ILE A 59 -7.72 22.52 -2.92
CA ILE A 59 -7.51 21.13 -3.38
C ILE A 59 -8.81 20.33 -3.33
N GLY A 60 -9.62 20.50 -2.28
CA GLY A 60 -10.93 19.85 -2.16
C GLY A 60 -11.91 20.28 -3.25
N THR A 61 -11.95 21.56 -3.61
CA THR A 61 -12.89 22.08 -4.63
C THR A 61 -12.43 21.84 -6.06
N PHE A 62 -11.13 22.03 -6.35
CA PHE A 62 -10.60 21.94 -7.71
C PHE A 62 -9.99 20.58 -8.01
N GLY A 63 -9.26 19.99 -7.06
CA GLY A 63 -8.63 18.68 -7.23
C GLY A 63 -9.66 17.57 -7.41
N MET A 64 -10.71 17.54 -6.59
CA MET A 64 -11.76 16.53 -6.73
C MET A 64 -12.58 16.70 -8.02
N ALA A 65 -12.80 17.94 -8.48
CA ALA A 65 -13.47 18.20 -9.74
C ALA A 65 -12.62 17.79 -10.97
N LEU A 66 -11.29 17.78 -10.86
CA LEU A 66 -10.37 17.33 -11.92
C LEU A 66 -10.30 15.79 -12.02
N ILE A 67 -10.55 15.09 -10.91
CA ILE A 67 -10.56 13.62 -10.85
C ILE A 67 -11.94 13.07 -11.25
N ALA A 68 -12.98 13.91 -11.28
CA ALA A 68 -14.28 13.54 -11.80
C ALA A 68 -14.15 13.19 -13.30
N PRO A 69 -14.52 11.95 -13.72
CA PRO A 69 -14.40 11.56 -15.13
C PRO A 69 -15.20 12.50 -16.03
N THR A 70 -14.54 13.15 -16.97
CA THR A 70 -15.17 14.01 -17.99
C THR A 70 -15.90 13.19 -19.06
N ASP A 71 -15.83 11.87 -18.99
CA ASP A 71 -16.41 10.95 -19.97
C ASP A 71 -17.33 9.93 -19.26
N PRO A 72 -18.65 9.98 -19.48
CA PRO A 72 -19.60 9.01 -18.90
C PRO A 72 -19.53 7.62 -19.57
N SER A 73 -18.56 7.36 -20.46
CA SER A 73 -18.51 6.15 -21.30
C SER A 73 -17.35 5.18 -21.01
N LEU A 74 -16.62 5.36 -19.91
CA LEU A 74 -15.70 4.32 -19.45
C LEU A 74 -16.46 3.35 -18.54
N ASP A 75 -16.88 2.24 -19.16
CA ASP A 75 -17.25 0.98 -18.53
C ASP A 75 -16.13 0.52 -17.57
N LEU A 76 -16.09 1.10 -16.38
CA LEU A 76 -15.64 0.37 -15.21
C LEU A 76 -16.83 -0.52 -14.82
N GLU A 77 -16.68 -1.81 -15.03
CA GLU A 77 -17.28 -2.85 -14.19
C GLU A 77 -17.00 -2.49 -12.72
N ASN A 78 -17.82 -1.60 -12.19
CA ASN A 78 -17.80 -1.21 -10.80
C ASN A 78 -19.24 -1.33 -10.36
N GLU A 79 -19.43 -2.31 -9.49
CA GLU A 79 -20.62 -2.70 -8.74
C GLU A 79 -21.09 -1.59 -7.78
N TRP A 80 -20.95 -0.34 -8.19
CA TRP A 80 -21.43 0.83 -7.47
C TRP A 80 -22.83 1.15 -7.96
N SER A 81 -23.80 0.36 -7.48
CA SER A 81 -25.19 0.71 -7.64
C SER A 81 -25.59 1.73 -6.58
N PRO A 82 -26.39 2.76 -6.93
CA PRO A 82 -26.93 3.70 -5.95
C PRO A 82 -27.72 2.98 -4.85
N GLU A 83 -28.32 1.83 -5.17
CA GLU A 83 -29.02 0.98 -4.22
C GLU A 83 -28.07 0.33 -3.19
N SER A 84 -26.88 -0.14 -3.59
CA SER A 84 -25.90 -0.72 -2.67
C SER A 84 -25.24 0.34 -1.77
N ALA A 85 -25.06 1.56 -2.30
CA ALA A 85 -24.58 2.71 -1.54
C ALA A 85 -25.61 3.17 -0.50
N VAL A 86 -26.89 3.26 -0.88
CA VAL A 86 -28.00 3.58 0.04
C VAL A 86 -28.18 2.48 1.09
N ALA A 87 -28.07 1.20 0.70
CA ALA A 87 -28.14 0.09 1.65
C ALA A 87 -26.97 0.11 2.65
N LYS A 88 -25.73 0.41 2.21
CA LYS A 88 -24.58 0.60 3.10
C LYS A 88 -24.75 1.81 4.02
N LEU A 89 -25.32 2.91 3.53
CA LEU A 89 -25.59 4.10 4.34
C LEU A 89 -26.68 3.84 5.39
N MET A 90 -27.80 3.23 5.00
CA MET A 90 -28.90 2.86 5.89
C MET A 90 -28.44 1.89 6.98
N ARG A 91 -27.58 0.92 6.62
CA ARG A 91 -26.96 0.00 7.58
C ARG A 91 -26.06 0.74 8.57
N ARG A 92 -25.24 1.68 8.12
CA ARG A 92 -24.43 2.53 9.02
C ARG A 92 -25.30 3.42 9.93
N LEU A 93 -26.41 3.95 9.42
CA LEU A 93 -27.36 4.71 10.24
C LEU A 93 -28.09 3.84 11.25
N GLN A 94 -28.36 2.56 10.95
CA GLN A 94 -28.91 1.60 11.90
C GLN A 94 -27.90 1.20 12.97
N GLU A 95 -26.66 0.91 12.59
CA GLU A 95 -25.55 0.62 13.51
C GLU A 95 -25.27 1.82 14.44
N GLN A 96 -25.32 3.05 13.91
CA GLN A 96 -25.16 4.27 14.69
C GLN A 96 -26.36 4.55 15.62
N LYS A 97 -27.57 4.20 15.18
CA LYS A 97 -28.79 4.30 16.00
C LYS A 97 -28.79 3.28 17.13
N GLU A 98 -28.17 2.11 16.98
CA GLU A 98 -27.99 1.14 18.07
C GLU A 98 -26.93 1.59 19.07
N SER A 99 -25.88 2.30 18.64
CA SER A 99 -24.88 2.88 19.55
C SER A 99 -25.39 4.11 20.33
N ASP A 100 -26.35 4.86 19.80
CA ASP A 100 -26.91 6.07 20.44
C ASP A 100 -28.15 5.79 21.34
N ILE A 101 -28.62 4.54 21.47
CA ILE A 101 -29.73 4.19 22.39
C ILE A 101 -29.28 4.13 23.87
N ALA A 102 -27.99 4.34 24.15
CA ALA A 102 -27.47 4.46 25.50
C ALA A 102 -27.01 5.90 25.86
N LEU A 103 -27.73 6.96 25.46
CA LEU A 103 -27.76 8.23 26.20
C LEU A 103 -28.97 9.09 25.80
N ASP A 104 -29.99 9.01 26.64
CA ASP A 104 -31.04 9.97 26.99
C ASP A 104 -31.51 11.11 26.02
N ALA A 105 -32.83 11.10 25.80
CA ALA A 105 -33.78 12.22 25.73
C ALA A 105 -33.54 13.45 24.81
N THR A 106 -34.41 13.56 23.80
CA THR A 106 -34.88 14.80 23.14
C THR A 106 -35.58 15.75 24.15
N PRO A 107 -35.83 17.06 23.89
CA PRO A 107 -36.25 17.63 22.59
C PRO A 107 -35.83 19.08 22.26
N ALA A 108 -35.95 19.46 20.97
CA ALA A 108 -36.79 20.58 20.49
C ALA A 108 -36.37 21.07 19.08
N LEU A 109 -37.38 21.20 18.24
CA LEU A 109 -37.38 21.77 16.89
C LEU A 109 -37.08 23.28 16.90
N VAL A 110 -36.25 23.77 15.97
CA VAL A 110 -36.54 25.02 15.22
C VAL A 110 -35.94 24.92 13.80
N PRO A 111 -36.71 25.24 12.74
CA PRO A 111 -36.26 25.33 11.35
C PRO A 111 -35.99 26.78 10.91
N MET A 112 -34.95 27.02 10.10
CA MET A 112 -34.76 28.17 9.17
C MET A 112 -33.31 28.13 8.66
N GLY A 113 -32.96 28.37 7.41
CA GLY A 113 -33.69 29.15 6.42
C GLY A 113 -33.28 28.87 4.97
N ASN A 114 -34.26 29.18 4.13
CA ASN A 114 -34.24 29.31 2.68
C ASN A 114 -33.09 30.18 2.14
N SER A 115 -32.58 29.83 0.96
CA SER A 115 -32.42 30.80 -0.13
C SER A 115 -32.38 30.14 -1.51
N ARG A 116 -33.56 30.17 -2.18
CA ARG A 116 -33.81 30.62 -3.58
C ARG A 116 -32.81 30.17 -4.66
N HIS A 117 -33.15 29.19 -5.50
CA HIS A 117 -33.98 29.31 -6.74
C HIS A 117 -33.51 30.38 -7.75
N TRP A 118 -32.81 29.94 -8.80
CA TRP A 118 -32.73 30.65 -10.08
C TRP A 118 -32.79 29.66 -11.27
N LEU A 119 -34.00 29.60 -11.84
CA LEU A 119 -34.40 29.35 -13.23
C LEU A 119 -34.38 27.93 -13.86
N PRO A 120 -35.32 27.70 -14.81
CA PRO A 120 -35.78 26.38 -15.21
C PRO A 120 -35.07 25.88 -16.47
N ALA A 121 -34.70 24.60 -16.47
CA ALA A 121 -34.31 23.88 -17.68
C ALA A 121 -35.55 23.61 -18.53
N MET A 122 -35.77 24.41 -19.57
CA MET A 122 -36.67 24.05 -20.66
C MET A 122 -35.98 23.08 -21.61
N CYS A 123 -36.69 21.98 -21.90
CA CYS A 123 -36.37 21.01 -22.93
C CYS A 123 -36.50 21.61 -24.33
N PHE A 124 -35.42 21.58 -25.12
CA PHE A 124 -35.47 21.66 -26.58
C PHE A 124 -34.45 20.69 -27.19
N SER A 125 -34.84 19.42 -27.33
CA SER A 125 -33.97 18.36 -27.86
C SER A 125 -34.30 17.92 -29.30
N HIS A 126 -35.23 18.56 -30.02
CA HIS A 126 -35.67 18.03 -31.33
C HIS A 126 -36.00 19.08 -32.41
N LEU A 127 -35.21 20.15 -32.54
CA LEU A 127 -35.19 20.95 -33.77
C LEU A 127 -33.74 21.21 -34.19
N ASN A 128 -33.12 20.29 -34.93
CA ASN A 128 -31.88 20.57 -35.66
C ASN A 128 -31.66 19.58 -36.81
N ALA A 129 -32.08 19.98 -38.01
CA ALA A 129 -31.55 19.46 -39.27
C ALA A 129 -31.61 20.50 -40.41
N ALA A 130 -32.45 21.54 -40.28
CA ALA A 130 -32.61 22.59 -41.31
C ALA A 130 -31.93 23.94 -40.98
N LEU A 131 -31.44 24.12 -39.74
CA LEU A 131 -30.76 25.35 -39.31
C LEU A 131 -29.41 25.67 -40.01
N PRO A 132 -28.57 24.70 -40.46
CA PRO A 132 -27.30 25.06 -41.10
C PRO A 132 -27.49 25.63 -42.51
N TYR A 133 -28.55 25.26 -43.23
CA TYR A 133 -28.79 25.75 -44.59
C TYR A 133 -29.29 27.21 -44.63
N ALA A 134 -30.12 27.60 -43.66
CA ALA A 134 -30.59 28.98 -43.54
C ALA A 134 -29.43 29.96 -43.22
N ALA A 135 -28.48 29.55 -42.37
CA ALA A 135 -27.31 30.35 -42.05
C ALA A 135 -26.40 30.60 -43.27
N VAL A 136 -26.20 29.59 -44.12
CA VAL A 136 -25.39 29.71 -45.34
C VAL A 136 -26.01 30.69 -46.33
N ILE A 137 -27.33 30.64 -46.55
CA ILE A 137 -28.02 31.55 -47.48
C ILE A 137 -27.92 33.01 -47.02
N VAL A 138 -28.06 33.26 -45.70
CA VAL A 138 -27.92 34.61 -45.14
C VAL A 138 -26.47 35.12 -45.27
N LEU A 139 -25.47 34.26 -45.05
CA LEU A 139 -24.07 34.64 -45.24
C LEU A 139 -23.78 34.99 -46.71
N PHE A 140 -24.24 34.19 -47.67
CA PHE A 140 -24.06 34.52 -49.09
C PHE A 140 -24.75 35.83 -49.48
N ALA A 141 -25.97 36.07 -49.02
CA ALA A 141 -26.69 37.32 -49.31
C ALA A 141 -25.96 38.55 -48.73
N THR A 142 -25.47 38.46 -47.49
CA THR A 142 -24.71 39.57 -46.87
C THR A 142 -23.36 39.82 -47.55
N ILE A 143 -22.68 38.75 -48.01
CA ILE A 143 -21.42 38.87 -48.76
C ILE A 143 -21.67 39.49 -50.14
N SER A 144 -22.70 39.08 -50.87
CA SER A 144 -23.03 39.67 -52.17
C SER A 144 -23.42 41.15 -52.05
N VAL A 145 -24.20 41.53 -51.03
CA VAL A 145 -24.57 42.92 -50.77
C VAL A 145 -23.35 43.75 -50.38
N SER A 146 -22.48 43.24 -49.50
CA SER A 146 -21.26 43.96 -49.09
C SER A 146 -20.27 44.15 -50.23
N LEU A 147 -20.09 43.14 -51.11
CA LEU A 147 -19.27 43.28 -52.33
C LEU A 147 -19.89 44.29 -53.32
N TYR A 148 -21.21 44.33 -53.45
CA TYR A 148 -21.90 45.31 -54.30
C TYR A 148 -21.74 46.74 -53.77
N PHE A 149 -21.90 46.96 -52.47
CA PHE A 149 -21.67 48.26 -51.83
C PHE A 149 -20.20 48.67 -51.87
N LEU A 150 -19.25 47.75 -51.70
CA LEU A 150 -17.83 48.02 -51.92
C LEU A 150 -17.54 48.38 -53.38
N GLY A 151 -18.17 47.69 -54.34
CA GLY A 151 -18.02 47.97 -55.77
C GLY A 151 -18.48 49.37 -56.15
N ILE A 152 -19.63 49.81 -55.62
CA ILE A 152 -20.14 51.18 -55.85
C ILE A 152 -19.25 52.22 -55.17
N ARG A 153 -18.81 51.99 -53.93
CA ARG A 153 -17.89 52.92 -53.25
C ARG A 153 -16.54 53.02 -53.93
N ILE A 154 -16.00 51.92 -54.44
CA ILE A 154 -14.75 51.91 -55.21
C ILE A 154 -14.94 52.58 -56.57
N ALA A 155 -16.12 52.45 -57.21
CA ALA A 155 -16.45 53.16 -58.44
C ALA A 155 -16.57 54.68 -58.22
N GLU A 156 -17.18 55.12 -57.12
CA GLU A 156 -17.22 56.54 -56.71
C GLU A 156 -15.84 57.08 -56.31
N GLN A 157 -15.01 56.28 -55.65
CA GLN A 157 -13.63 56.66 -55.34
C GLN A 157 -12.77 56.76 -56.60
N ARG A 158 -12.98 55.89 -57.61
CA ARG A 158 -12.27 55.95 -58.90
C ARG A 158 -12.76 57.09 -59.81
N SER A 159 -14.03 57.46 -59.76
CA SER A 159 -14.54 58.64 -60.48
C SER A 159 -14.05 59.94 -59.83
N ASN A 160 -14.06 60.03 -58.49
CA ASN A 160 -13.52 61.18 -57.76
C ASN A 160 -11.97 61.29 -57.86
N ALA A 161 -11.25 60.17 -57.92
CA ALA A 161 -9.80 60.18 -58.15
C ALA A 161 -9.42 60.67 -59.56
N ARG A 162 -10.30 60.51 -60.56
CA ARG A 162 -10.07 61.00 -61.93
C ARG A 162 -10.29 62.50 -62.08
N SER A 163 -11.02 63.13 -61.16
CA SER A 163 -11.24 64.58 -61.13
C SER A 163 -10.18 65.35 -60.33
N GLN A 164 -9.29 64.67 -59.59
CA GLN A 164 -8.22 65.28 -58.80
C GLN A 164 -6.81 65.16 -59.42
N SER A 165 -6.68 64.60 -60.63
CA SER A 165 -5.40 64.55 -61.36
C SER A 165 -5.08 65.89 -62.05
N GLY A 166 -5.11 66.97 -61.28
CA GLY A 166 -4.71 68.32 -61.68
C GLY A 166 -3.55 68.81 -60.81
N VAL A 167 -2.34 68.36 -61.15
CA VAL A 167 -1.04 69.03 -60.95
C VAL A 167 -0.82 69.78 -59.61
N GLN A 168 -0.21 69.06 -58.65
CA GLN A 168 0.75 69.62 -57.68
C GLN A 168 1.87 68.57 -57.48
N PRO A 169 2.81 68.46 -58.44
CA PRO A 169 3.80 67.38 -58.49
C PRO A 169 4.84 67.46 -57.37
N VAL A 170 4.91 68.58 -56.66
CA VAL A 170 5.91 68.82 -55.61
C VAL A 170 5.31 68.51 -54.22
N ALA A 171 4.10 68.99 -53.92
CA ALA A 171 3.44 68.69 -52.65
C ALA A 171 3.10 67.19 -52.48
N SER A 172 2.74 66.49 -53.56
CA SER A 172 2.48 65.04 -53.53
C SER A 172 3.77 64.23 -53.30
N LEU A 173 4.91 64.67 -53.87
CA LEU A 173 6.21 64.02 -53.70
C LEU A 173 6.69 64.09 -52.24
N TYR A 174 6.47 65.22 -51.56
CA TYR A 174 6.76 65.37 -50.12
C TYR A 174 5.80 64.56 -49.24
N ALA A 175 4.52 64.43 -49.61
CA ALA A 175 3.57 63.59 -48.89
C ALA A 175 3.92 62.09 -49.00
N LEU A 176 4.26 61.63 -50.22
CA LEU A 176 4.70 60.27 -50.50
C LEU A 176 6.04 59.93 -49.80
N SER A 177 6.98 60.88 -49.71
CA SER A 177 8.25 60.64 -49.01
C SER A 177 8.05 60.51 -47.50
N ARG A 178 7.11 61.26 -46.92
CA ARG A 178 6.71 61.14 -45.51
C ARG A 178 6.01 59.81 -45.25
N GLU A 179 5.07 59.42 -46.10
CA GLU A 179 4.38 58.12 -46.00
C GLU A 179 5.36 56.95 -46.12
N ARG A 180 6.35 57.03 -47.02
CA ARG A 180 7.43 56.04 -47.10
C ARG A 180 8.23 55.97 -45.81
N ALA A 181 8.56 57.11 -45.20
CA ALA A 181 9.30 57.15 -43.94
C ALA A 181 8.49 56.52 -42.79
N ASP A 182 7.19 56.82 -42.71
CA ASP A 182 6.29 56.24 -41.70
C ASP A 182 6.13 54.72 -41.88
N LEU A 183 5.95 54.24 -43.12
CA LEU A 183 5.89 52.81 -43.43
C LEU A 183 7.21 52.09 -43.15
N GLN A 184 8.34 52.74 -43.41
CA GLN A 184 9.66 52.19 -43.11
C GLN A 184 9.85 52.05 -41.59
N HIS A 185 9.38 53.02 -40.81
CA HIS A 185 9.40 52.96 -39.35
C HIS A 185 8.47 51.86 -38.80
N GLU A 186 7.26 51.71 -39.33
CA GLU A 186 6.34 50.63 -38.95
C GLU A 186 6.91 49.24 -39.29
N LEU A 187 7.55 49.09 -40.45
CA LEU A 187 8.24 47.85 -40.83
C LEU A 187 9.38 47.53 -39.87
N GLN A 188 10.18 48.52 -39.47
CA GLN A 188 11.24 48.34 -38.46
C GLN A 188 10.67 47.95 -37.09
N SER A 189 9.56 48.54 -36.67
CA SER A 189 8.89 48.17 -35.42
C SER A 189 8.38 46.72 -35.47
N ARG A 190 7.77 46.32 -36.59
CA ARG A 190 7.29 44.94 -36.77
C ARG A 190 8.43 43.93 -36.86
N SER A 191 9.54 44.26 -37.54
CA SER A 191 10.70 43.37 -37.59
C SER A 191 11.33 43.20 -36.20
N ALA A 192 11.41 44.27 -35.40
CA ALA A 192 11.88 44.18 -34.02
C ALA A 192 10.97 43.31 -33.16
N LYS A 193 9.64 43.42 -33.31
CA LYS A 193 8.67 42.54 -32.63
C LYS A 193 8.77 41.09 -33.08
N MET A 194 8.93 40.83 -34.38
CA MET A 194 9.14 39.45 -34.86
C MET A 194 10.41 38.85 -34.27
N GLU A 195 11.48 39.63 -34.18
CA GLU A 195 12.72 39.16 -33.57
C GLU A 195 12.56 38.89 -32.06
N SER A 196 11.83 39.74 -31.33
CA SER A 196 11.56 39.51 -29.90
C SER A 196 10.71 38.26 -29.66
N LEU A 197 9.65 38.07 -30.44
CA LEU A 197 8.81 36.86 -30.36
C LEU A 197 9.59 35.60 -30.77
N SER A 198 10.47 35.71 -31.77
CA SER A 198 11.33 34.59 -32.17
C SER A 198 12.29 34.19 -31.05
N ARG A 199 12.82 35.15 -30.27
CA ARG A 199 13.67 34.87 -29.10
C ARG A 199 12.86 34.22 -27.99
N GLU A 200 11.68 34.75 -27.69
CA GLU A 200 10.80 34.17 -26.65
C GLU A 200 10.38 32.73 -26.99
N LEU A 201 10.06 32.44 -28.26
CA LEU A 201 9.79 31.07 -28.71
C LEU A 201 11.01 30.15 -28.55
N GLN A 202 12.20 30.66 -28.83
CA GLN A 202 13.44 29.89 -28.67
C GLN A 202 13.71 29.60 -27.19
N ASP A 203 13.53 30.57 -26.31
CA ASP A 203 13.70 30.43 -24.86
C ASP A 203 12.66 29.46 -24.28
N ALA A 204 11.39 29.59 -24.68
CA ALA A 204 10.32 28.68 -24.29
C ALA A 204 10.61 27.24 -24.76
N LYS A 205 11.14 27.08 -25.98
CA LYS A 205 11.53 25.77 -26.51
C LYS A 205 12.67 25.14 -25.70
N VAL A 206 13.68 25.93 -25.32
CA VAL A 206 14.76 25.45 -24.45
C VAL A 206 14.20 25.06 -23.09
N ALA A 207 13.31 25.88 -22.50
CA ALA A 207 12.66 25.57 -21.23
C ALA A 207 11.88 24.24 -21.29
N VAL A 208 11.09 24.02 -22.34
CA VAL A 208 10.36 22.75 -22.55
C VAL A 208 11.34 21.56 -22.61
N ASN A 209 12.40 21.65 -23.40
CA ASN A 209 13.40 20.57 -23.49
C ASN A 209 14.06 20.28 -22.14
N THR A 210 14.34 21.31 -21.33
CA THR A 210 14.90 21.12 -19.99
C THR A 210 13.92 20.46 -19.02
N LEU A 211 12.64 20.82 -19.11
CA LEU A 211 11.58 20.20 -18.31
C LEU A 211 11.36 18.74 -18.72
N GLU A 212 11.41 18.42 -20.00
CA GLU A 212 11.33 17.04 -20.51
C GLU A 212 12.51 16.20 -20.02
N ALA A 213 13.74 16.74 -20.05
CA ALA A 213 14.92 16.06 -19.52
C ALA A 213 14.79 15.80 -18.00
N ARG A 214 14.29 16.79 -17.25
CA ARG A 214 14.05 16.65 -15.81
C ARG A 214 12.94 15.65 -15.50
N LYS A 215 11.86 15.63 -16.28
CA LYS A 215 10.79 14.63 -16.16
C LYS A 215 11.34 13.23 -16.38
N LYS A 216 12.10 13.02 -17.45
CA LYS A 216 12.73 11.72 -17.74
C LYS A 216 13.66 11.27 -16.61
N SER A 217 14.48 12.16 -16.07
CA SER A 217 15.34 11.85 -14.92
C SER A 217 14.52 11.48 -13.68
N THR A 218 13.39 12.17 -13.44
CA THR A 218 12.49 11.84 -12.33
C THR A 218 11.85 10.47 -12.53
N ASP A 219 11.37 10.17 -13.74
CA ASP A 219 10.81 8.86 -14.09
C ASP A 219 11.85 7.73 -13.92
N GLU A 220 13.11 7.97 -14.29
CA GLU A 220 14.20 7.02 -14.04
C GLU A 220 14.43 6.77 -12.54
N THR A 221 14.38 7.82 -11.72
CA THR A 221 14.49 7.67 -10.25
C THR A 221 13.30 6.94 -9.63
N ILE A 222 12.08 7.18 -10.11
CA ILE A 222 10.87 6.47 -9.66
C ILE A 222 10.99 4.99 -10.02
N ASN A 223 11.33 4.67 -11.27
CA ASN A 223 11.53 3.29 -11.70
C ASN A 223 12.64 2.56 -10.91
N HIS A 224 13.71 3.28 -10.55
CA HIS A 224 14.76 2.73 -9.71
C HIS A 224 14.27 2.43 -8.30
N LEU A 225 13.54 3.37 -7.68
CA LEU A 225 12.97 3.20 -6.35
C LEU A 225 11.95 2.06 -6.30
N GLU A 226 11.11 1.94 -7.33
CA GLU A 226 10.12 0.87 -7.44
C GLU A 226 10.81 -0.50 -7.50
N ARG A 227 11.85 -0.66 -8.34
CA ARG A 227 12.65 -1.89 -8.39
C ARG A 227 13.31 -2.21 -7.05
N SER A 228 13.90 -1.20 -6.40
CA SER A 228 14.50 -1.39 -5.08
C SER A 228 13.47 -1.81 -4.02
N SER A 229 12.24 -1.28 -4.11
CA SER A 229 11.14 -1.67 -3.22
C SER A 229 10.72 -3.12 -3.46
N THR A 230 10.56 -3.52 -4.72
CA THR A 230 10.21 -4.91 -5.06
C THR A 230 11.28 -5.91 -4.65
N ASP A 231 12.56 -5.55 -4.81
CA ASP A 231 13.68 -6.38 -4.38
C ASP A 231 13.71 -6.52 -2.85
N GLN A 232 13.45 -5.43 -2.12
CA GLN A 232 13.38 -5.44 -0.66
C GLN A 232 12.19 -6.26 -0.13
N GLU A 233 11.06 -6.25 -0.84
CA GLU A 233 9.90 -7.10 -0.52
C GLU A 233 10.21 -8.58 -0.76
N ALA A 234 10.91 -8.91 -1.86
CA ALA A 234 11.35 -10.26 -2.12
C ALA A 234 12.32 -10.76 -1.03
N GLU A 235 13.29 -9.94 -0.63
CA GLU A 235 14.20 -10.25 0.46
C GLU A 235 13.46 -10.46 1.79
N ASN A 236 12.50 -9.59 2.12
CA ASN A 236 11.67 -9.75 3.33
C ASN A 236 10.85 -11.04 3.31
N ASN A 237 10.33 -11.44 2.14
CA ASN A 237 9.59 -12.69 2.01
C ASN A 237 10.47 -13.92 2.22
N VAL A 238 11.71 -13.89 1.71
CA VAL A 238 12.72 -14.93 1.97
C VAL A 238 13.09 -14.97 3.45
N LEU A 239 13.33 -13.81 4.07
CA LEU A 239 13.67 -13.76 5.48
C LEU A 239 12.53 -14.28 6.37
N ARG A 240 11.27 -13.91 6.05
CA ARG A 240 10.09 -14.43 6.74
C ARG A 240 9.94 -15.95 6.59
N SER A 241 10.26 -16.52 5.43
CA SER A 241 10.22 -17.97 5.26
C SER A 241 11.29 -18.66 6.10
N GLN A 242 12.51 -18.11 6.15
CA GLN A 242 13.60 -18.60 7.01
C GLN A 242 13.24 -18.53 8.51
N TYR A 243 12.62 -17.44 8.96
CA TYR A 243 12.15 -17.36 10.35
C TYR A 243 11.10 -18.41 10.69
N ARG A 244 10.17 -18.70 9.75
CA ARG A 244 9.17 -19.76 9.94
C ARG A 244 9.81 -21.14 10.03
N THR A 245 10.80 -21.44 9.19
CA THR A 245 11.50 -22.74 9.24
C THR A 245 12.32 -22.87 10.51
N ALA A 246 13.04 -21.82 10.91
CA ALA A 246 13.81 -21.81 12.16
C ALA A 246 12.91 -21.99 13.39
N GLU A 247 11.71 -21.38 13.39
CA GLU A 247 10.75 -21.57 14.48
C GLU A 247 10.21 -23.01 14.52
N GLN A 248 9.92 -23.62 13.36
CA GLN A 248 9.52 -25.03 13.28
C GLN A 248 10.61 -25.97 13.80
N GLU A 249 11.87 -25.71 13.43
CA GLU A 249 13.01 -26.48 13.94
C GLU A 249 13.16 -26.33 15.45
N ARG A 250 12.98 -25.11 15.98
CA ARG A 250 13.03 -24.85 17.43
C ARG A 250 11.95 -25.63 18.17
N LEU A 251 10.72 -25.66 17.64
CA LEU A 251 9.62 -26.43 18.21
C LEU A 251 9.92 -27.94 18.17
N ALA A 252 10.39 -28.47 17.05
CA ALA A 252 10.76 -29.88 16.92
C ALA A 252 11.89 -30.28 17.87
N ILE A 253 12.90 -29.42 18.06
CA ILE A 253 13.98 -29.66 19.04
C ILE A 253 13.42 -29.63 20.46
N SER A 254 12.51 -28.70 20.78
CA SER A 254 11.89 -28.61 22.11
C SER A 254 11.05 -29.84 22.45
N GLU A 255 10.39 -30.43 21.45
CA GLU A 255 9.62 -31.66 21.61
C GLU A 255 10.54 -32.86 21.85
N LYS A 256 11.60 -33.01 21.06
CA LYS A 256 12.63 -34.04 21.28
C LYS A 256 13.29 -33.94 22.64
N LEU A 257 13.53 -32.72 23.12
CA LEU A 257 14.08 -32.49 24.45
C LEU A 257 13.14 -33.05 25.52
N LYS A 258 11.84 -32.71 25.46
CA LYS A 258 10.83 -33.23 26.39
C LYS A 258 10.70 -34.76 26.33
N GLU A 259 10.75 -35.34 25.13
CA GLU A 259 10.74 -36.79 24.96
C GLU A 259 11.96 -37.45 25.63
N SER A 260 13.15 -36.89 25.42
CA SER A 260 14.38 -37.38 26.04
C SER A 260 14.35 -37.25 27.57
N GLU A 261 13.80 -36.14 28.11
CA GLU A 261 13.61 -35.94 29.55
C GLU A 261 12.63 -36.97 30.13
N ALA A 262 11.53 -37.28 29.43
CA ALA A 262 10.58 -38.29 29.85
C ALA A 262 11.20 -39.70 29.85
N ILE A 263 12.01 -40.02 28.84
CA ILE A 263 12.77 -41.29 28.79
C ILE A 263 13.74 -41.37 29.96
N LEU A 264 14.51 -40.32 30.24
CA LEU A 264 15.43 -40.29 31.39
C LEU A 264 14.69 -40.51 32.71
N PHE A 265 13.53 -39.86 32.89
CA PHE A 265 12.70 -40.07 34.07
C PHE A 265 12.20 -41.51 34.20
N SER A 266 11.80 -42.13 33.09
CA SER A 266 11.37 -43.53 33.08
C SER A 266 12.51 -44.51 33.42
N VAL A 267 13.71 -44.27 32.88
CA VAL A 267 14.91 -45.09 33.15
C VAL A 267 15.32 -44.94 34.61
N GLN A 268 15.30 -43.72 35.15
CA GLN A 268 15.57 -43.46 36.55
C GLN A 268 14.60 -44.24 37.45
N ARG A 269 13.29 -44.19 37.15
CA ARG A 269 12.28 -44.96 37.89
C ARG A 269 12.52 -46.47 37.81
N ASN A 270 12.86 -46.99 36.65
CA ASN A 270 13.17 -48.41 36.49
C ASN A 270 14.41 -48.82 37.27
N PHE A 271 15.45 -47.96 37.29
CA PHE A 271 16.65 -48.18 38.08
C PHE A 271 16.34 -48.21 39.58
N ASP A 272 15.55 -47.26 40.08
CA ASP A 272 15.12 -47.23 41.48
C ASP A 272 14.29 -48.49 41.84
N LEU A 273 13.40 -48.93 40.95
CA LEU A 273 12.63 -50.16 41.13
C LEU A 273 13.51 -51.41 41.16
N LEU A 274 14.47 -51.54 40.24
CA LEU A 274 15.41 -52.66 40.22
C LEU A 274 16.30 -52.67 41.47
N ARG A 275 16.73 -51.50 41.94
CA ARG A 275 17.49 -51.38 43.19
C ARG A 275 16.68 -51.90 44.38
N ASP A 276 15.40 -51.52 44.47
CA ASP A 276 14.53 -51.93 45.57
C ASP A 276 14.22 -53.44 45.50
N GLN A 277 14.01 -54.00 44.30
CA GLN A 277 13.88 -55.44 44.09
C GLN A 277 15.15 -56.19 44.51
N HIS A 278 16.32 -55.74 44.08
CA HIS A 278 17.58 -56.34 44.45
C HIS A 278 17.81 -56.32 45.97
N ALA A 279 17.43 -55.23 46.66
CA ALA A 279 17.49 -55.16 48.12
C ALA A 279 16.56 -56.19 48.79
N ALA A 280 15.35 -56.38 48.26
CA ALA A 280 14.40 -57.39 48.75
C ALA A 280 14.92 -58.83 48.51
N ASP A 281 15.48 -59.10 47.32
CA ASP A 281 16.05 -60.40 46.98
C ASP A 281 17.25 -60.74 47.85
N LEU A 282 18.13 -59.78 48.16
CA LEU A 282 19.26 -60.00 49.08
C LEU A 282 18.78 -60.41 50.48
N VAL A 283 17.71 -59.78 51.00
CA VAL A 283 17.11 -60.16 52.29
C VAL A 283 16.51 -61.57 52.21
N HIS A 284 15.84 -61.89 51.09
CA HIS A 284 15.27 -63.21 50.87
C HIS A 284 16.34 -64.31 50.80
N ILE A 285 17.44 -64.07 50.08
CA ILE A 285 18.60 -64.98 50.00
C ILE A 285 19.20 -65.20 51.40
N ALA A 286 19.46 -64.13 52.16
CA ALA A 286 19.99 -64.26 53.53
C ALA A 286 19.05 -65.06 54.44
N SER A 287 17.72 -64.90 54.28
CA SER A 287 16.73 -65.70 54.99
C SER A 287 16.77 -67.18 54.60
N LEU A 288 16.89 -67.49 53.30
CA LEU A 288 17.02 -68.87 52.81
C LEU A 288 18.32 -69.51 53.28
N GLU A 289 19.44 -68.79 53.27
CA GLU A 289 20.73 -69.26 53.79
C GLU A 289 20.64 -69.60 55.28
N ASN A 290 19.97 -68.76 56.08
CA ASN A 290 19.73 -69.04 57.49
C ASN A 290 18.82 -70.27 57.67
N GLN A 291 17.79 -70.43 56.83
CA GLN A 291 16.95 -71.64 56.85
C GLN A 291 17.77 -72.89 56.53
N ILE A 292 18.60 -72.88 55.48
CA ILE A 292 19.47 -74.00 55.11
C ILE A 292 20.46 -74.32 56.24
N GLY A 293 21.06 -73.30 56.88
CA GLY A 293 21.95 -73.49 58.02
C GLY A 293 21.26 -74.04 59.27
N SER A 294 19.97 -73.76 59.44
CA SER A 294 19.16 -74.26 60.56
C SER A 294 18.65 -75.69 60.37
N VAL A 295 18.65 -76.22 59.15
CA VAL A 295 18.36 -77.64 58.89
C VAL A 295 19.54 -78.46 59.40
N PRO A 296 19.39 -79.25 60.49
CA PRO A 296 20.48 -80.08 60.99
C PRO A 296 20.93 -81.01 59.87
N HIS A 297 22.22 -81.00 59.56
CA HIS A 297 22.84 -81.96 58.66
C HIS A 297 22.71 -83.35 59.27
N GLN A 298 21.57 -84.00 59.06
CA GLN A 298 21.45 -85.43 59.20
C GLN A 298 22.12 -86.00 57.94
N PRO A 299 23.27 -86.69 58.02
CA PRO A 299 23.81 -87.41 56.88
C PRO A 299 22.82 -88.55 56.58
N GLN A 300 21.83 -88.27 55.74
CA GLN A 300 20.99 -89.31 55.17
C GLN A 300 21.89 -90.08 54.22
N ARG A 301 22.39 -91.23 54.69
CA ARG A 301 22.99 -92.24 53.83
C ARG A 301 21.97 -92.54 52.74
N VAL A 302 22.19 -91.98 51.56
CA VAL A 302 21.53 -92.44 50.36
C VAL A 302 22.26 -93.72 49.99
N ASP A 303 21.70 -94.86 50.39
CA ASP A 303 22.19 -96.16 49.95
C ASP A 303 22.03 -96.22 48.42
N TYR A 304 23.14 -96.24 47.70
CA TYR A 304 23.17 -96.50 46.26
C TYR A 304 22.85 -97.98 46.01
N VAL A 305 21.59 -98.37 46.16
CA VAL A 305 21.12 -99.72 45.81
C VAL A 305 19.85 -99.60 44.98
N GLU A 306 19.96 -99.02 43.78
CA GLU A 306 19.06 -99.31 42.65
C GLU A 306 19.64 -98.77 41.32
N ALA A 307 20.94 -98.97 41.06
CA ALA A 307 21.56 -98.60 39.78
C ALA A 307 21.37 -99.68 38.67
N ARG A 308 20.34 -100.52 38.77
CA ARG A 308 20.01 -101.53 37.75
C ARG A 308 18.50 -101.76 37.66
N GLN A 309 17.77 -100.71 37.28
CA GLN A 309 16.47 -100.81 36.60
C GLN A 309 16.03 -99.41 36.17
N LEU A 310 16.83 -98.77 35.31
CA LEU A 310 16.31 -97.71 34.46
C LEU A 310 15.79 -98.38 33.18
N PRO A 311 14.47 -98.41 32.93
CA PRO A 311 14.00 -98.59 31.57
C PRO A 311 14.60 -97.44 30.77
N SER A 312 15.19 -97.76 29.62
CA SER A 312 15.74 -96.81 28.67
C SER A 312 14.77 -95.65 28.44
N ALA A 313 14.98 -94.55 29.15
CA ALA A 313 14.30 -93.29 28.89
C ALA A 313 14.77 -92.85 27.50
N GLY A 314 13.82 -92.84 26.58
CA GLY A 314 14.04 -92.72 25.16
C GLY A 314 14.48 -91.32 24.71
N PRO A 315 14.47 -91.08 23.39
CA PRO A 315 15.04 -89.90 22.73
C PRO A 315 14.55 -88.52 23.21
N GLU A 316 13.54 -88.43 24.07
CA GLU A 316 13.04 -87.19 24.66
C GLU A 316 14.07 -86.43 25.52
N LEU A 317 15.00 -87.11 26.19
CA LEU A 317 16.04 -86.40 26.96
C LEU A 317 17.10 -85.77 26.04
N ALA A 318 17.32 -86.34 24.85
CA ALA A 318 18.18 -85.75 23.84
C ALA A 318 17.49 -84.55 23.15
N ASP A 319 16.17 -84.58 23.03
CA ASP A 319 15.37 -83.48 22.49
C ASP A 319 15.32 -82.28 23.47
N LEU A 320 15.26 -82.55 24.78
CA LEU A 320 15.34 -81.53 25.84
C LEU A 320 16.74 -80.91 26.01
N MET A 321 17.81 -81.62 25.64
CA MET A 321 19.17 -81.03 25.58
C MET A 321 19.49 -80.41 24.21
N GLY A 322 18.75 -80.79 23.15
CA GLY A 322 18.90 -80.24 21.79
C GLY A 322 18.15 -78.93 21.56
N ALA A 323 17.06 -78.68 22.30
CA ALA A 323 16.21 -77.49 22.14
C ALA A 323 16.77 -76.20 22.78
N ARG A 324 18.06 -76.15 23.10
CA ARG A 324 18.71 -74.91 23.55
C ARG A 324 19.24 -74.17 22.32
N ASP A 325 18.36 -73.40 21.68
CA ASP A 325 18.76 -72.41 20.68
C ASP A 325 19.75 -71.42 21.31
N LEU A 326 21.03 -71.67 21.09
CA LEU A 326 22.11 -70.78 21.50
C LEU A 326 22.12 -69.61 20.50
N PHE A 327 21.47 -68.51 20.84
CA PHE A 327 21.61 -67.26 20.10
C PHE A 327 23.04 -66.73 20.29
N ILE A 328 23.94 -67.09 19.37
CA ILE A 328 25.25 -66.44 19.23
C ILE A 328 25.01 -65.16 18.44
N ALA A 329 25.00 -64.02 19.12
CA ALA A 329 25.08 -62.72 18.46
C ALA A 329 26.55 -62.43 18.15
N ASP A 330 26.89 -62.35 16.86
CA ASP A 330 28.21 -61.88 16.44
C ASP A 330 28.36 -60.39 16.79
N VAL A 331 29.22 -60.08 17.76
CA VAL A 331 29.57 -58.70 18.12
C VAL A 331 30.67 -58.23 17.16
N TYR A 332 30.33 -57.35 16.22
CA TYR A 332 31.30 -56.70 15.33
C TYR A 332 31.80 -55.40 15.96
N ASP A 333 33.12 -55.19 15.94
CA ASP A 333 33.72 -53.92 16.34
C ASP A 333 33.42 -52.86 15.26
N ILE A 334 32.87 -51.71 15.67
CA ILE A 334 32.37 -50.67 14.77
C ILE A 334 33.39 -49.53 14.72
N ASP A 335 33.75 -49.08 13.53
CA ASP A 335 34.63 -47.92 13.41
C ASP A 335 33.91 -46.58 13.72
N LYS A 336 34.67 -45.48 13.79
CA LYS A 336 34.13 -44.12 14.08
C LYS A 336 33.13 -43.60 13.03
N THR A 337 32.94 -44.34 11.93
CA THR A 337 32.00 -44.04 10.84
C THR A 337 30.79 -44.97 10.81
N GLY A 338 30.67 -45.91 11.77
CA GLY A 338 29.49 -46.75 11.94
C GLY A 338 29.45 -47.99 11.05
N LEU A 339 30.56 -48.37 10.40
CA LEU A 339 30.63 -49.56 9.56
C LEU A 339 31.29 -50.74 10.32
N PRO A 340 30.82 -51.99 10.12
CA PRO A 340 31.38 -53.15 10.78
C PRO A 340 32.79 -53.46 10.25
N LYS A 341 33.77 -53.52 11.15
CA LYS A 341 35.16 -53.85 10.82
C LYS A 341 35.29 -55.38 10.71
N LYS A 342 35.59 -55.87 9.50
CA LYS A 342 35.85 -57.30 9.27
C LYS A 342 37.17 -57.71 9.94
N PRO A 343 37.27 -58.90 10.56
CA PRO A 343 38.47 -59.35 11.28
C PRO A 343 39.73 -59.41 10.42
#